data_AF-A0A925YEK3-F1
#
_entry.id   AF-A0A925YEK3-F1
#
_cell.length_a   1.000
_cell.length_b   1.000
_cell.length_c   1.000
_cell.angle_alpha   90.00
_cell.angle_beta   90.00
_cell.angle_gamma   90.00
#
_symmetry.space_group_name_H-M   'P 1'
#
loop_
_entity.id
_entity.type
_entity.pdbx_description
1 polymer ?
#
loop_
_entity_poly.entity_id
_entity_poly.type
_entity_poly.pdbx_seq_one_letter_code
_entity_poly.pdbx_strand_id
1 'polypeptide(L)'
;MGAGVEKPSDSIPLARPRVNCRPVLVVRGRKNLTAALGRSATRAAIAIGNFDGVHRGHQTLIATARRLADASGGEVVALTFDPHPARLLAPSLAPPLIVSMERRAALLGEAGADIVVVEPFTREFVAIEADDFAADVLRGDLHAAHVVVGYDFSFGKGRRGDTTMLEELGARLGFGVSIVRRVSVHGLTCSSTKVREFALEGRVEGAEVLLGRPFELTGVVTKGAGRGRGIGFPTANLIPDADLIPKAGIYAARARILDDASDSDAESESEGRNSWACALSIGTNPTFVRGGALTVEAYLLDFEGDLYGRRVRVEFVQRLRDELRFDSVEALVAQIQVDVAKTRELVP
;
A
#
# COMPACT_ATOMS: atom_id res chain seq x y z
N MET A 1 -3.20 27.19 -43.99
CA MET A 1 -3.74 27.35 -42.62
C MET A 1 -3.84 25.98 -42.00
N GLY A 2 -2.79 25.55 -41.29
CA GLY A 2 -2.76 24.26 -40.61
C GLY A 2 -3.34 24.40 -39.22
N ALA A 3 -4.48 23.76 -38.96
CA ALA A 3 -5.05 23.66 -37.63
C ALA A 3 -4.28 22.59 -36.85
N GLY A 4 -3.43 23.04 -35.93
CA GLY A 4 -2.77 22.17 -34.95
C GLY A 4 -3.82 21.64 -33.98
N VAL A 5 -3.99 20.31 -33.97
CA VAL A 5 -4.72 19.60 -32.93
C VAL A 5 -3.83 19.59 -31.69
N GLU A 6 -4.15 20.42 -30.69
CA GLU A 6 -3.56 20.33 -29.37
C GLU A 6 -3.89 18.96 -28.77
N LYS A 7 -2.86 18.15 -28.49
CA LYS A 7 -2.99 16.96 -27.67
C LYS A 7 -3.21 17.41 -26.21
N PRO A 8 -4.23 16.90 -25.50
CA PRO A 8 -4.37 17.18 -24.08
C PRO A 8 -3.19 16.56 -23.32
N SER A 9 -2.56 17.36 -22.46
CA SER A 9 -1.43 16.93 -21.63
C SER A 9 -1.90 15.94 -20.55
N ASP A 10 -1.34 14.73 -20.55
CA ASP A 10 -1.62 13.62 -19.62
C ASP A 10 -1.05 13.80 -18.20
N SER A 11 -0.71 15.02 -17.77
CA SER A 11 -0.20 15.28 -16.42
C SER A 11 -1.29 15.89 -15.55
N ILE A 12 -2.06 15.04 -14.86
CA ILE A 12 -2.87 15.49 -13.72
C ILE A 12 -1.89 15.80 -12.58
N PRO A 13 -1.84 17.04 -12.06
CA PRO A 13 -1.00 17.35 -10.91
C PRO A 13 -1.47 16.52 -9.72
N LEU A 14 -0.56 15.71 -9.17
CA LEU A 14 -0.78 15.02 -7.91
C LEU A 14 -0.95 16.07 -6.82
N ALA A 15 -1.97 15.91 -5.98
CA ALA A 15 -2.13 16.76 -4.81
C ALA A 15 -0.85 16.68 -3.95
N ARG A 16 -0.32 17.85 -3.55
CA ARG A 16 0.78 17.90 -2.57
C ARG A 16 0.27 17.28 -1.26
N PRO A 17 1.10 16.50 -0.54
CA PRO A 17 0.71 15.94 0.75
C PRO A 17 0.30 17.08 1.70
N ARG A 18 -0.79 16.88 2.45
CA ARG A 18 -1.27 17.87 3.42
C ARG A 18 -0.27 17.96 4.57
N VAL A 19 0.14 19.18 4.91
CA VAL A 19 1.05 19.52 6.02
C VAL A 19 0.34 19.43 7.40
N ASN A 20 -0.90 18.93 7.45
CA ASN A 20 -1.67 18.73 8.68
C ASN A 20 -2.79 17.69 8.45
N CYS A 21 -2.41 16.43 8.30
CA CYS A 21 -3.37 15.33 8.22
C CYS A 21 -3.84 14.99 9.63
N ARG A 22 -5.15 15.17 9.90
CA ARG A 22 -5.76 14.41 10.99
C ARG A 22 -5.55 12.91 10.69
N PRO A 23 -5.23 12.08 11.68
CA PRO A 23 -5.14 10.65 11.47
C PRO A 23 -6.46 10.14 10.91
N VAL A 24 -6.37 9.28 9.90
CA VAL A 24 -7.54 8.68 9.23
C VAL A 24 -8.33 7.83 10.21
N LEU A 25 -9.66 7.99 10.22
CA LEU A 25 -10.51 7.15 11.07
C LEU A 25 -10.70 5.78 10.42
N VAL A 26 -10.25 4.71 11.07
CA VAL A 26 -10.46 3.34 10.59
C VAL A 26 -11.67 2.72 11.29
N VAL A 27 -12.65 2.29 10.51
CA VAL A 27 -13.87 1.63 11.01
C VAL A 27 -13.94 0.22 10.46
N ARG A 28 -14.00 -0.79 11.33
CA ARG A 28 -14.22 -2.19 10.91
C ARG A 28 -15.71 -2.45 10.76
N GLY A 29 -16.15 -2.76 9.54
CA GLY A 29 -17.54 -3.02 9.16
C GLY A 29 -18.38 -1.76 8.98
N ARG A 30 -19.05 -1.66 7.83
CA ARG A 30 -19.88 -0.49 7.45
C ARG A 30 -20.96 -0.13 8.46
N LYS A 31 -21.58 -1.14 9.10
CA LYS A 31 -22.67 -0.94 10.07
C LYS A 31 -22.22 -0.19 11.33
N ASN A 32 -20.91 -0.14 11.58
CA ASN A 32 -20.35 0.57 12.73
C ASN A 32 -20.00 2.03 12.40
N LEU A 33 -20.14 2.49 11.14
CA LEU A 33 -19.73 3.83 10.72
C LEU A 33 -20.43 4.93 11.52
N THR A 34 -21.77 4.92 11.54
CA THR A 34 -22.57 5.93 12.26
C THR A 34 -22.27 5.93 13.76
N ALA A 35 -22.07 4.75 14.35
CA ALA A 35 -21.71 4.62 15.76
C ALA A 35 -20.31 5.18 16.05
N ALA A 36 -19.32 4.87 15.20
CA ALA A 36 -17.94 5.34 15.34
C ALA A 36 -17.83 6.87 15.18
N LEU A 37 -18.67 7.47 14.34
CA LEU A 37 -18.73 8.92 14.15
C LEU A 37 -19.61 9.64 15.18
N GLY A 38 -20.51 8.92 15.88
CA GLY A 38 -21.59 9.52 16.68
C GLY A 38 -22.64 10.28 15.85
N ARG A 39 -22.58 10.17 14.52
CA ARG A 39 -23.47 10.80 13.52
C ARG A 39 -23.34 10.08 12.19
N SER A 40 -24.26 10.34 11.25
CA SER A 40 -24.06 9.93 9.86
C SER A 40 -22.85 10.67 9.23
N ALA A 41 -22.19 10.01 8.28
CA ALA A 41 -21.16 10.65 7.46
C ALA A 41 -21.78 11.81 6.66
N THR A 42 -21.09 12.94 6.62
CA THR A 42 -21.62 14.17 6.03
C THR A 42 -21.37 14.16 4.53
N ARG A 43 -22.43 14.12 3.72
CA ARG A 43 -22.37 14.19 2.24
C ARG A 43 -21.25 13.30 1.67
N ALA A 44 -21.25 12.04 2.08
CA ALA A 44 -20.11 11.16 1.91
C ALA A 44 -19.81 10.88 0.43
N ALA A 45 -18.57 11.15 0.02
CA ALA A 45 -18.01 10.70 -1.25
C ALA A 45 -17.29 9.36 -1.02
N ILE A 46 -17.91 8.27 -1.47
CA ILE A 46 -17.43 6.90 -1.22
C ILE A 46 -16.53 6.46 -2.37
N ALA A 47 -15.25 6.23 -2.10
CA ALA A 47 -14.36 5.55 -3.03
C ALA A 47 -14.32 4.05 -2.71
N ILE A 48 -14.59 3.18 -3.68
CA ILE A 48 -14.68 1.73 -3.44
C ILE A 48 -13.56 0.99 -4.19
N GLY A 49 -12.89 0.08 -3.48
CA GLY A 49 -11.87 -0.77 -4.10
C GLY A 49 -11.15 -1.67 -3.10
N ASN A 50 -10.36 -2.62 -3.61
CA ASN A 50 -9.47 -3.43 -2.78
C ASN A 50 -8.29 -2.61 -2.24
N PHE A 51 -7.91 -1.56 -2.96
CA PHE A 51 -6.87 -0.61 -2.61
C PHE A 51 -5.49 -1.22 -2.27
N ASP A 52 -5.20 -2.45 -2.70
CA ASP A 52 -3.94 -3.09 -2.32
C ASP A 52 -2.73 -2.37 -2.94
N GLY A 53 -1.81 -1.96 -2.08
CA GLY A 53 -0.65 -1.11 -2.43
C GLY A 53 -0.96 0.37 -2.63
N VAL A 54 -2.22 0.81 -2.67
CA VAL A 54 -2.61 2.24 -2.87
C VAL A 54 -1.78 2.94 -3.97
N HIS A 55 -1.71 2.32 -5.15
CA HIS A 55 -0.96 2.85 -6.28
C HIS A 55 -1.62 4.13 -6.85
N ARG A 56 -0.97 4.80 -7.81
CA ARG A 56 -1.45 6.07 -8.39
C ARG A 56 -2.89 6.02 -8.93
N GLY A 57 -3.30 4.88 -9.51
CA GLY A 57 -4.70 4.62 -9.86
C GLY A 57 -5.67 4.73 -8.68
N HIS A 58 -5.34 4.11 -7.54
CA HIS A 58 -6.11 4.23 -6.29
C HIS A 58 -6.07 5.65 -5.73
N GLN A 59 -4.91 6.31 -5.74
CA GLN A 59 -4.78 7.70 -5.30
C GLN A 59 -5.67 8.63 -6.15
N THR A 60 -5.84 8.34 -7.43
CA THR A 60 -6.73 9.10 -8.33
C THR A 60 -8.21 8.91 -7.97
N LEU A 61 -8.63 7.70 -7.55
CA LEU A 61 -9.98 7.45 -7.01
C LEU A 61 -10.23 8.31 -5.76
N ILE A 62 -9.29 8.28 -4.80
CA ILE A 62 -9.41 9.04 -3.55
C ILE A 62 -9.38 10.55 -3.81
N ALA A 63 -8.47 11.03 -4.65
CA ALA A 63 -8.40 12.45 -5.02
C ALA A 63 -9.68 12.93 -5.72
N THR A 64 -10.30 12.08 -6.54
CA THR A 64 -11.59 12.39 -7.18
C THR A 64 -12.71 12.49 -6.14
N ALA A 65 -12.77 11.55 -5.19
CA ALA A 65 -13.72 11.61 -4.08
C ALA A 65 -13.50 12.86 -3.21
N ARG A 66 -12.24 13.21 -2.90
CA ARG A 66 -11.89 14.42 -2.16
C ARG A 66 -12.37 15.69 -2.84
N ARG A 67 -12.16 15.83 -4.15
CA ARG A 67 -12.66 16.98 -4.91
C ARG A 67 -14.19 17.12 -4.83
N LEU A 68 -14.92 16.01 -4.89
CA LEU A 68 -16.39 15.99 -4.79
C LEU A 68 -16.88 16.31 -3.38
N ALA A 69 -16.20 15.77 -2.37
CA ALA A 69 -16.44 16.06 -0.97
C ALA A 69 -16.18 17.55 -0.66
N ASP A 70 -15.07 18.12 -1.12
CA ASP A 70 -14.75 19.55 -0.92
C ASP A 70 -15.80 20.47 -1.52
N ALA A 71 -16.26 20.18 -2.74
CA ALA A 71 -17.28 20.97 -3.43
C ALA A 71 -18.63 20.98 -2.70
N SER A 72 -18.89 19.98 -1.84
CA SER A 72 -20.15 19.81 -1.13
C SER A 72 -20.05 19.98 0.38
N GLY A 73 -18.85 20.24 0.92
CA GLY A 73 -18.57 20.30 2.36
C GLY A 73 -18.67 18.93 3.05
N GLY A 74 -18.41 17.85 2.32
CA GLY A 74 -18.52 16.46 2.78
C GLY A 74 -17.19 15.80 3.15
N GLU A 75 -17.30 14.51 3.46
CA GLU A 75 -16.22 13.63 3.90
C GLU A 75 -15.91 12.55 2.83
N VAL A 76 -14.64 12.15 2.74
CA VAL A 76 -14.21 11.04 1.91
C VAL A 76 -14.18 9.75 2.72
N VAL A 77 -14.92 8.76 2.25
CA VAL A 77 -14.92 7.41 2.82
C VAL A 77 -14.31 6.45 1.81
N ALA A 78 -13.20 5.80 2.17
CA ALA A 78 -12.67 4.69 1.40
C ALA A 78 -13.27 3.37 1.91
N LEU A 79 -14.07 2.70 1.08
CA LEU A 79 -14.59 1.36 1.37
C LEU A 79 -13.62 0.32 0.79
N THR A 80 -13.02 -0.46 1.68
CA THR A 80 -12.09 -1.56 1.37
C THR A 80 -12.50 -2.84 2.08
N PHE A 81 -11.83 -3.95 1.76
CA PHE A 81 -12.21 -5.28 2.20
C PHE A 81 -11.06 -6.03 2.88
N ASP A 82 -11.39 -6.70 3.99
CA ASP A 82 -10.49 -7.61 4.70
C ASP A 82 -11.27 -8.88 5.14
N PRO A 83 -10.84 -10.11 4.78
CA PRO A 83 -9.69 -10.42 3.91
C PRO A 83 -9.91 -9.94 2.47
N HIS A 84 -8.84 -9.91 1.66
CA HIS A 84 -8.93 -9.57 0.24
C HIS A 84 -9.94 -10.51 -0.48
N PRO A 85 -10.83 -10.01 -1.35
CA PRO A 85 -11.92 -10.81 -1.94
C PRO A 85 -11.49 -12.13 -2.58
N ALA A 86 -10.35 -12.13 -3.27
CA ALA A 86 -9.79 -13.32 -3.88
C ALA A 86 -9.52 -14.45 -2.87
N ARG A 87 -9.20 -14.16 -1.61
CA ARG A 87 -8.98 -15.18 -0.57
C ARG A 87 -10.25 -15.99 -0.26
N LEU A 88 -11.43 -15.44 -0.53
CA LEU A 88 -12.71 -16.14 -0.37
C LEU A 88 -13.24 -16.70 -1.71
N LEU A 89 -13.18 -15.89 -2.77
CA LEU A 89 -13.80 -16.22 -4.07
C LEU A 89 -12.96 -17.17 -4.92
N ALA A 90 -11.64 -17.08 -4.83
CA ALA A 90 -10.70 -17.90 -5.59
C ALA A 90 -9.41 -18.11 -4.77
N PRO A 91 -9.47 -18.86 -3.65
CA PRO A 91 -8.36 -18.93 -2.69
C PRO A 91 -7.02 -19.35 -3.30
N SER A 92 -7.04 -20.27 -4.29
CA SER A 92 -5.85 -20.72 -5.01
C SER A 92 -5.22 -19.67 -5.92
N LEU A 93 -5.96 -18.60 -6.25
CA LEU A 93 -5.52 -17.48 -7.09
C LEU A 93 -5.37 -16.18 -6.28
N ALA A 94 -5.50 -16.25 -4.95
CA ALA A 94 -5.36 -15.06 -4.11
C ALA A 94 -3.93 -14.53 -4.20
N PRO A 95 -3.73 -13.29 -4.68
CA PRO A 95 -2.39 -12.75 -4.82
C PRO A 95 -1.81 -12.41 -3.44
N PRO A 96 -0.47 -12.45 -3.29
CA PRO A 96 0.18 -11.92 -2.09
C PRO A 96 -0.12 -10.43 -1.94
N LEU A 97 -0.48 -9.99 -0.74
CA LEU A 97 -0.79 -8.60 -0.47
C LEU A 97 0.46 -7.73 -0.48
N ILE A 98 0.37 -6.57 -1.15
CA ILE A 98 1.50 -5.62 -1.30
C ILE A 98 1.82 -4.94 0.03
N VAL A 99 0.80 -4.61 0.81
CA VAL A 99 0.93 -3.98 2.14
C VAL A 99 -0.08 -4.59 3.11
N SER A 100 0.19 -4.44 4.42
CA SER A 100 -0.76 -4.80 5.47
C SER A 100 -2.03 -3.93 5.39
N MET A 101 -3.12 -4.37 6.02
CA MET A 101 -4.35 -3.59 6.10
C MET A 101 -4.15 -2.27 6.88
N GLU A 102 -3.35 -2.30 7.95
CA GLU A 102 -2.97 -1.11 8.71
C GLU A 102 -2.27 -0.08 7.81
N ARG A 103 -1.23 -0.50 7.08
CA ARG A 103 -0.49 0.41 6.19
C ARG A 103 -1.36 0.89 5.02
N ARG A 104 -2.21 0.03 4.47
CA ARG A 104 -3.17 0.42 3.42
C ARG A 104 -4.12 1.52 3.92
N ALA A 105 -4.61 1.43 5.16
CA ALA A 105 -5.46 2.46 5.73
C ALA A 105 -4.70 3.79 5.89
N ALA A 106 -3.47 3.77 6.41
CA ALA A 106 -2.62 4.95 6.50
C ALA A 106 -2.40 5.62 5.13
N LEU A 107 -2.05 4.83 4.12
CA LEU A 107 -1.84 5.30 2.74
C LEU A 107 -3.11 5.87 2.09
N LEU A 108 -4.29 5.33 2.43
CA LEU A 108 -5.56 5.91 1.99
C LEU A 108 -5.81 7.27 2.67
N GLY A 109 -5.45 7.39 3.94
CA GLY A 109 -5.44 8.67 4.66
C GLY A 109 -4.52 9.70 4.01
N GLU A 110 -3.27 9.33 3.74
CA GLU A 110 -2.30 10.17 3.01
C GLU A 110 -2.83 10.60 1.63
N ALA A 111 -3.57 9.71 0.94
CA ALA A 111 -4.19 10.00 -0.35
C ALA A 111 -5.43 10.93 -0.26
N GLY A 112 -5.93 11.22 0.95
CA GLY A 112 -7.02 12.16 1.20
C GLY A 112 -8.34 11.55 1.69
N ALA A 113 -8.34 10.30 2.15
CA ALA A 113 -9.49 9.72 2.84
C ALA A 113 -9.60 10.27 4.27
N ASP A 114 -10.79 10.71 4.67
CA ASP A 114 -11.05 11.08 6.07
C ASP A 114 -11.35 9.82 6.91
N ILE A 115 -12.00 8.83 6.28
CA ILE A 115 -12.46 7.60 6.90
C ILE A 115 -12.12 6.41 5.99
N VAL A 116 -11.64 5.31 6.58
CA VAL A 116 -11.46 4.02 5.92
C VAL A 116 -12.39 3.01 6.57
N VAL A 117 -13.39 2.56 5.82
CA VAL A 117 -14.27 1.45 6.23
C VAL A 117 -13.67 0.15 5.71
N VAL A 118 -13.22 -0.69 6.64
CA VAL A 118 -12.71 -2.04 6.37
C VAL A 118 -13.86 -3.02 6.54
N GLU A 119 -14.52 -3.36 5.44
CA GLU A 119 -15.64 -4.28 5.43
C GLU A 119 -15.16 -5.73 5.51
N PRO A 120 -15.66 -6.53 6.48
CA PRO A 120 -15.43 -7.96 6.51
C PRO A 120 -15.91 -8.63 5.22
N PHE A 121 -15.00 -9.22 4.45
CA PHE A 121 -15.37 -9.89 3.20
C PHE A 121 -15.84 -11.32 3.46
N THR A 122 -17.13 -11.47 3.78
CA THR A 122 -17.74 -12.76 4.16
C THR A 122 -18.67 -13.31 3.08
N ARG A 123 -19.14 -14.55 3.25
CA ARG A 123 -20.12 -15.16 2.34
C ARG A 123 -21.45 -14.42 2.34
N GLU A 124 -21.84 -13.89 3.50
CA GLU A 124 -23.04 -13.08 3.67
C GLU A 124 -22.91 -11.77 2.87
N PHE A 125 -21.75 -11.11 2.92
CA PHE A 125 -21.49 -9.92 2.11
C PHE A 125 -21.51 -10.21 0.61
N VAL A 126 -20.88 -11.31 0.18
CA VAL A 126 -20.87 -11.75 -1.23
C VAL A 126 -22.26 -12.11 -1.75
N ALA A 127 -23.18 -12.50 -0.87
CA ALA A 127 -24.54 -12.90 -1.25
C ALA A 127 -25.49 -11.71 -1.48
N ILE A 128 -25.09 -10.48 -1.17
CA ILE A 128 -25.91 -9.27 -1.36
C ILE A 128 -26.14 -9.04 -2.85
N GLU A 129 -27.40 -8.92 -3.27
CA GLU A 129 -27.75 -8.63 -4.68
C GLU A 129 -27.37 -7.18 -5.05
N ALA A 130 -27.22 -6.87 -6.34
CA ALA A 130 -26.72 -5.56 -6.77
C ALA A 130 -27.63 -4.39 -6.32
N ASP A 131 -28.95 -4.52 -6.46
CA ASP A 131 -29.90 -3.51 -5.98
C ASP A 131 -29.79 -3.27 -4.47
N ASP A 132 -29.73 -4.35 -3.68
CA ASP A 132 -29.59 -4.28 -2.22
C ASP A 132 -28.24 -3.67 -1.81
N PHE A 133 -27.17 -3.95 -2.56
CA PHE A 133 -25.89 -3.31 -2.32
C PHE A 133 -25.97 -1.79 -2.50
N ALA A 134 -26.60 -1.31 -3.56
CA ALA A 134 -26.75 0.14 -3.76
C ALA A 134 -27.68 0.77 -2.71
N ALA A 135 -28.81 0.13 -2.40
CA ALA A 135 -29.80 0.65 -1.47
C ALA A 135 -29.34 0.58 -0.01
N ASP A 136 -28.95 -0.59 0.46
CA ASP A 136 -28.68 -0.84 1.88
C ASP A 136 -27.24 -0.50 2.25
N VAL A 137 -26.27 -0.82 1.39
CA VAL A 137 -24.85 -0.59 1.70
C VAL A 137 -24.45 0.85 1.37
N LEU A 138 -24.62 1.28 0.11
CA LEU A 138 -24.13 2.60 -0.31
C LEU A 138 -25.02 3.71 0.24
N ARG A 139 -26.33 3.65 0.00
CA ARG A 139 -27.25 4.70 0.42
C ARG A 139 -27.62 4.60 1.91
N GLY A 140 -27.87 3.39 2.41
CA GLY A 140 -28.25 3.12 3.79
C GLY A 140 -27.09 3.28 4.78
N ASP A 141 -26.23 2.27 4.86
CA ASP A 141 -25.15 2.15 5.86
C ASP A 141 -24.09 3.24 5.72
N LEU A 142 -23.70 3.58 4.49
CA LEU A 142 -22.61 4.53 4.21
C LEU A 142 -23.08 5.95 3.93
N HIS A 143 -24.40 6.19 3.82
CA HIS A 143 -24.99 7.49 3.54
C HIS A 143 -24.38 8.19 2.31
N ALA A 144 -24.11 7.44 1.25
CA ALA A 144 -23.46 7.96 0.04
C ALA A 144 -24.25 9.14 -0.55
N ALA A 145 -23.53 10.24 -0.77
CA ALA A 145 -23.96 11.34 -1.62
C ALA A 145 -23.34 11.23 -3.02
N HIS A 146 -22.12 10.66 -3.10
CA HIS A 146 -21.45 10.35 -4.36
C HIS A 146 -20.63 9.06 -4.22
N VAL A 147 -20.56 8.26 -5.29
CA VAL A 147 -19.77 7.03 -5.35
C VAL A 147 -18.72 7.16 -6.46
N VAL A 148 -17.47 6.83 -6.15
CA VAL A 148 -16.33 6.90 -7.05
C VAL A 148 -15.72 5.50 -7.21
N VAL A 149 -15.68 5.02 -8.45
CA VAL A 149 -15.21 3.66 -8.78
C VAL A 149 -14.32 3.66 -10.00
N GLY A 150 -13.53 2.61 -10.17
CA GLY A 150 -12.76 2.37 -11.39
C GLY A 150 -13.65 1.94 -12.56
N TYR A 151 -13.18 2.16 -13.79
CA TYR A 151 -13.85 1.75 -15.03
C TYR A 151 -14.14 0.24 -15.14
N ASP A 152 -13.44 -0.60 -14.38
CA ASP A 152 -13.60 -2.07 -14.34
C ASP A 152 -14.30 -2.56 -13.06
N PHE A 153 -14.97 -1.65 -12.35
CA PHE A 153 -15.70 -1.98 -11.13
C PHE A 153 -16.94 -2.83 -11.42
N SER A 154 -17.16 -3.80 -10.54
CA SER A 154 -18.35 -4.65 -10.53
C SER A 154 -18.74 -4.97 -9.09
N PHE A 155 -20.02 -5.17 -8.84
CA PHE A 155 -20.55 -5.38 -7.48
C PHE A 155 -21.77 -6.31 -7.49
N GLY A 156 -22.26 -6.59 -6.28
CA GLY A 156 -23.35 -7.52 -6.07
C GLY A 156 -22.95 -8.98 -6.30
N LYS A 157 -23.84 -9.88 -5.89
CA LYS A 157 -23.67 -11.32 -6.00
C LYS A 157 -23.36 -11.73 -7.43
N GLY A 158 -22.31 -12.53 -7.57
CA GLY A 158 -21.85 -13.00 -8.88
C GLY A 158 -21.35 -11.90 -9.81
N ARG A 159 -21.00 -10.71 -9.30
CA ARG A 159 -20.52 -9.55 -10.08
C ARG A 159 -21.55 -9.10 -11.13
N ARG A 160 -22.84 -9.22 -10.81
CA ARG A 160 -23.94 -8.88 -11.74
C ARG A 160 -24.14 -7.39 -11.95
N GLY A 161 -23.72 -6.55 -11.00
CA GLY A 161 -23.72 -5.10 -11.15
C GLY A 161 -22.44 -4.61 -11.80
N ASP A 162 -22.57 -3.70 -12.76
CA ASP A 162 -21.49 -2.99 -13.44
C ASP A 162 -21.61 -1.47 -13.28
N THR A 163 -20.72 -0.70 -13.89
CA THR A 163 -20.75 0.77 -13.76
C THR A 163 -22.03 1.40 -14.31
N THR A 164 -22.63 0.81 -15.37
CA THR A 164 -23.90 1.30 -15.95
C THR A 164 -25.04 1.11 -14.96
N MET A 165 -25.17 -0.09 -14.39
CA MET A 165 -26.17 -0.38 -13.37
C MET A 165 -25.98 0.52 -12.14
N LEU A 166 -24.73 0.79 -11.74
CA LEU A 166 -24.46 1.69 -10.61
C LEU A 166 -24.94 3.12 -10.86
N GLU A 167 -24.78 3.64 -12.08
CA GLU A 167 -25.27 4.98 -12.46
C GLU A 167 -26.81 5.03 -12.42
N GLU A 168 -27.50 4.03 -12.97
CA GLU A 168 -28.96 3.93 -12.92
C GLU A 168 -29.50 3.85 -11.49
N LEU A 169 -28.88 2.98 -10.66
CA LEU A 169 -29.21 2.85 -9.25
C LEU A 169 -28.93 4.14 -8.48
N GLY A 170 -27.81 4.81 -8.76
CA GLY A 170 -27.47 6.09 -8.14
C GLY A 170 -28.50 7.17 -8.43
N ALA A 171 -28.93 7.30 -9.69
CA ALA A 171 -29.98 8.23 -10.08
C ALA A 171 -31.31 7.93 -9.35
N ARG A 172 -31.68 6.65 -9.22
CA ARG A 172 -32.90 6.22 -8.53
C ARG A 172 -32.84 6.41 -7.01
N LEU A 173 -31.68 6.19 -6.40
CA LEU A 173 -31.47 6.20 -4.94
C LEU A 173 -30.96 7.55 -4.41
N GLY A 174 -30.66 8.50 -5.29
CA GLY A 174 -30.30 9.87 -4.92
C GLY A 174 -28.82 10.06 -4.56
N PHE A 175 -27.89 9.37 -5.25
CA PHE A 175 -26.46 9.62 -5.14
C PHE A 175 -25.80 9.72 -6.53
N GLY A 176 -24.76 10.56 -6.63
CA GLY A 176 -23.99 10.70 -7.87
C GLY A 176 -22.99 9.57 -8.06
N VAL A 177 -22.57 9.31 -9.30
CA VAL A 177 -21.55 8.31 -9.63
C VAL A 177 -20.46 8.96 -10.49
N SER A 178 -19.19 8.65 -10.19
CA SER A 178 -18.03 9.06 -10.99
C SER A 178 -17.17 7.84 -11.31
N ILE A 179 -16.97 7.59 -12.60
CA ILE A 179 -16.14 6.49 -13.08
C ILE A 179 -14.75 7.04 -13.44
N VAL A 180 -13.73 6.60 -12.71
CA VAL A 180 -12.34 6.98 -12.99
C VAL A 180 -11.76 6.07 -14.06
N ARG A 181 -11.27 6.69 -15.12
CA ARG A 181 -10.59 6.00 -16.23
C ARG A 181 -9.29 5.36 -15.74
N ARG A 182 -8.83 4.35 -16.49
CA ARG A 182 -7.56 3.69 -16.24
C ARG A 182 -6.40 4.71 -16.22
N VAL A 183 -5.64 4.71 -15.14
CA VAL A 183 -4.46 5.58 -14.96
C VAL A 183 -3.22 4.86 -15.48
N SER A 184 -2.38 5.57 -16.24
CA SER A 184 -1.11 5.07 -16.72
C SER A 184 0.01 6.09 -16.48
N VAL A 185 1.22 5.61 -16.22
CA VAL A 185 2.43 6.42 -16.05
C VAL A 185 3.52 5.84 -16.93
N HIS A 186 4.15 6.67 -17.76
CA HIS A 186 5.14 6.24 -18.76
C HIS A 186 4.66 5.06 -19.63
N GLY A 187 3.37 5.06 -20.00
CA GLY A 187 2.74 3.99 -20.80
C GLY A 187 2.41 2.71 -20.02
N LEU A 188 2.75 2.63 -18.72
CA LEU A 188 2.44 1.49 -17.87
C LEU A 188 1.13 1.73 -17.11
N THR A 189 0.21 0.79 -17.19
CA THR A 189 -1.03 0.84 -16.39
C THR A 189 -0.74 0.68 -14.90
N CYS A 190 -1.25 1.60 -14.09
CA CYS A 190 -1.16 1.51 -12.63
C CYS A 190 -2.15 0.47 -12.10
N SER A 191 -1.65 -0.69 -11.67
CA SER A 191 -2.45 -1.75 -11.06
C SER A 191 -1.65 -2.49 -9.98
N SER A 192 -2.34 -3.07 -8.98
CA SER A 192 -1.70 -3.94 -7.99
C SER A 192 -1.03 -5.16 -8.64
N THR A 193 -1.59 -5.69 -9.74
CA THR A 193 -0.97 -6.78 -10.49
C THR A 193 0.40 -6.37 -11.03
N LYS A 194 0.50 -5.20 -11.67
CA LYS A 194 1.77 -4.75 -12.24
C LYS A 194 2.81 -4.41 -11.18
N VAL A 195 2.38 -3.87 -10.03
CA VAL A 195 3.26 -3.65 -8.87
C VAL A 195 3.83 -4.98 -8.36
N ARG A 196 3.01 -6.02 -8.25
CA ARG A 196 3.47 -7.36 -7.84
C ARG A 196 4.46 -7.96 -8.84
N GLU A 197 4.17 -7.86 -10.14
CA GLU A 197 5.10 -8.32 -11.19
C GLU A 197 6.48 -7.67 -11.03
N PHE A 198 6.53 -6.33 -10.91
CA PHE A 198 7.79 -5.64 -10.71
C PHE A 198 8.52 -6.05 -9.42
N ALA A 199 7.82 -6.18 -8.30
CA ALA A 199 8.42 -6.64 -7.05
C ALA A 199 9.01 -8.07 -7.17
N LEU A 200 8.25 -9.00 -7.78
CA LEU A 200 8.66 -10.39 -7.98
C LEU A 200 9.80 -10.53 -9.02
N GLU A 201 9.95 -9.56 -9.93
CA GLU A 201 11.09 -9.44 -10.83
C GLU A 201 12.31 -8.76 -10.18
N GLY A 202 12.16 -8.17 -8.98
CA GLY A 202 13.20 -7.39 -8.29
C GLY A 202 13.35 -5.97 -8.81
N ARG A 203 12.39 -5.47 -9.59
CA ARG A 203 12.37 -4.14 -10.22
C ARG A 203 11.61 -3.13 -9.35
N VAL A 204 12.10 -2.92 -8.15
CA VAL A 204 11.45 -2.09 -7.11
C VAL A 204 11.26 -0.62 -7.54
N GLU A 205 12.12 -0.12 -8.41
CA GLU A 205 12.04 1.21 -9.03
C GLU A 205 10.84 1.30 -9.98
N GLY A 206 10.56 0.22 -10.72
CA GLY A 206 9.37 0.11 -11.56
C GLY A 206 8.09 0.07 -10.73
N ALA A 207 8.12 -0.60 -9.58
CA ALA A 207 7.01 -0.59 -8.62
C ALA A 207 6.79 0.83 -8.06
N GLU A 208 7.87 1.54 -7.71
CA GLU A 208 7.81 2.93 -7.22
C GLU A 208 7.12 3.87 -8.23
N VAL A 209 7.44 3.76 -9.52
CA VAL A 209 6.79 4.57 -10.57
C VAL A 209 5.27 4.43 -10.52
N LEU A 210 4.75 3.22 -10.34
CA LEU A 210 3.31 2.95 -10.28
C LEU A 210 2.69 3.29 -8.93
N LEU A 211 3.44 3.10 -7.84
CA LEU A 211 3.01 3.41 -6.48
C LEU A 211 3.01 4.92 -6.20
N GLY A 212 3.90 5.68 -6.85
CA GLY A 212 4.17 7.08 -6.55
C GLY A 212 4.91 7.31 -5.24
N ARG A 213 5.44 6.24 -4.66
CA ARG A 213 6.29 6.19 -3.46
C ARG A 213 7.18 4.95 -3.56
N PRO A 214 8.31 4.89 -2.83
CA PRO A 214 9.14 3.69 -2.77
C PRO A 214 8.32 2.44 -2.43
N PHE A 215 8.69 1.30 -3.01
CA PHE A 215 8.19 0.03 -2.52
C PHE A 215 8.67 -0.14 -1.07
N GLU A 216 7.80 -0.60 -0.17
CA GLU A 216 8.12 -0.64 1.26
C GLU A 216 7.74 -1.99 1.88
N LEU A 217 8.52 -2.44 2.87
CA LEU A 217 8.14 -3.52 3.78
C LEU A 217 8.18 -2.99 5.20
N THR A 218 7.16 -3.31 5.99
CA THR A 218 7.15 -3.08 7.44
C THR A 218 7.14 -4.42 8.14
N GLY A 219 7.89 -4.54 9.23
CA GLY A 219 7.94 -5.76 10.01
C GLY A 219 8.55 -5.57 11.39
N VAL A 220 8.39 -6.59 12.23
CA VAL A 220 9.01 -6.64 13.55
C VAL A 220 10.41 -7.27 13.43
N VAL A 221 11.38 -6.65 14.09
CA VAL A 221 12.74 -7.19 14.17
C VAL A 221 12.81 -8.33 15.18
N THR A 222 13.36 -9.45 14.76
CA THR A 222 13.51 -10.68 15.55
C THR A 222 14.95 -11.18 15.59
N LYS A 223 15.21 -12.12 16.49
CA LYS A 223 16.51 -12.78 16.59
C LYS A 223 16.71 -13.71 15.41
N GLY A 224 17.72 -13.43 14.58
CA GLY A 224 18.18 -14.35 13.54
C GLY A 224 19.39 -15.19 13.97
N ALA A 225 20.11 -15.73 12.99
CA ALA A 225 21.28 -16.57 13.21
C ALA A 225 22.51 -15.82 13.77
N GLY A 226 22.45 -14.48 13.86
CA GLY A 226 23.50 -13.65 14.46
C GLY A 226 24.84 -13.64 13.71
N ARG A 227 24.92 -14.21 12.50
CA ARG A 227 26.16 -14.40 11.73
C ARG A 227 26.83 -13.07 11.38
N GLY A 228 26.07 -12.07 10.98
CA GLY A 228 26.58 -10.75 10.61
C GLY A 228 27.33 -10.05 11.74
N ARG A 229 26.89 -10.23 13.00
CA ARG A 229 27.55 -9.62 14.17
C ARG A 229 28.99 -10.13 14.35
N GLY A 230 29.26 -11.39 14.01
CA GLY A 230 30.59 -11.99 14.12
C GLY A 230 31.61 -11.45 13.10
N ILE A 231 31.14 -10.80 12.03
CA ILE A 231 31.97 -10.28 10.93
C ILE A 231 31.88 -8.75 10.78
N GLY A 232 31.28 -8.05 11.75
CA GLY A 232 31.21 -6.59 11.79
C GLY A 232 29.97 -5.95 11.14
N PHE A 233 29.00 -6.76 10.69
CA PHE A 233 27.79 -6.29 10.00
C PHE A 233 26.51 -6.84 10.70
N PRO A 234 26.13 -6.33 11.89
CA PRO A 234 24.96 -6.82 12.60
C PRO A 234 23.66 -6.59 11.81
N THR A 235 23.07 -7.66 11.27
CA THR A 235 21.78 -7.60 10.56
C THR A 235 20.59 -7.83 11.49
N ALA A 236 19.53 -7.06 11.28
CA ALA A 236 18.22 -7.25 11.89
C ALA A 236 17.36 -8.14 10.99
N ASN A 237 16.80 -9.23 11.54
CA ASN A 237 15.90 -10.11 10.80
C ASN A 237 14.48 -9.58 10.91
N LEU A 238 13.85 -9.24 9.79
CA LEU A 238 12.50 -8.71 9.74
C LEU A 238 11.51 -9.84 9.47
N ILE A 239 10.44 -9.89 10.25
CA ILE A 239 9.22 -10.63 9.91
C ILE A 239 8.25 -9.62 9.30
N PRO A 240 8.03 -9.66 7.97
CA PRO A 240 7.19 -8.68 7.29
C PRO A 240 5.71 -8.90 7.59
N ASP A 241 4.95 -7.80 7.70
CA ASP A 241 3.50 -7.85 7.89
C ASP A 241 2.74 -8.15 6.59
N ALA A 242 3.37 -7.88 5.43
CA ALA A 242 2.80 -8.09 4.11
C ALA A 242 3.22 -9.46 3.54
N ASP A 243 2.38 -10.05 2.67
CA ASP A 243 2.69 -11.35 2.06
C ASP A 243 3.72 -11.21 0.92
N LEU A 244 3.73 -10.07 0.22
CA LEU A 244 4.58 -9.85 -0.96
C LEU A 244 6.00 -9.47 -0.55
N ILE A 245 6.91 -10.42 -0.66
CA ILE A 245 8.36 -10.16 -0.55
C ILE A 245 8.95 -10.04 -1.96
N PRO A 246 9.75 -8.98 -2.25
CA PRO A 246 10.44 -8.86 -3.52
C PRO A 246 11.36 -10.03 -3.83
N LYS A 247 11.78 -10.13 -5.10
CA LYS A 247 12.74 -11.16 -5.55
C LYS A 247 13.96 -11.23 -4.62
N ALA A 248 14.50 -12.42 -4.40
CA ALA A 248 15.75 -12.59 -3.68
C ALA A 248 16.89 -11.75 -4.32
N GLY A 249 17.78 -11.24 -3.48
CA GLY A 249 18.89 -10.36 -3.86
C GLY A 249 19.24 -9.34 -2.78
N ILE A 250 20.22 -8.50 -3.11
CA ILE A 250 20.68 -7.39 -2.27
C ILE A 250 20.12 -6.08 -2.80
N TYR A 251 19.61 -5.25 -1.90
CA TYR A 251 18.97 -3.98 -2.20
C TYR A 251 19.59 -2.85 -1.37
N ALA A 252 19.72 -1.67 -1.97
CA ALA A 252 19.86 -0.43 -1.23
C ALA A 252 18.46 0.04 -0.82
N ALA A 253 18.30 0.38 0.45
CA ALA A 253 17.04 0.80 1.04
C ALA A 253 17.28 1.90 2.07
N ARG A 254 16.20 2.56 2.48
CA ARG A 254 16.14 3.43 3.65
C ARG A 254 15.33 2.74 4.74
N ALA A 255 15.92 2.54 5.91
CA ALA A 255 15.20 2.02 7.07
C ALA A 255 14.69 3.17 7.93
N ARG A 256 13.49 3.02 8.50
CA ARG A 256 12.92 3.88 9.52
C ARG A 256 12.47 3.03 10.69
N ILE A 257 12.76 3.45 11.91
CA ILE A 257 12.25 2.76 13.09
C ILE A 257 10.93 3.43 13.45
N LEU A 258 9.85 2.64 13.54
CA LEU A 258 8.55 3.17 13.93
C LEU A 258 8.51 3.25 15.46
N ASP A 259 8.08 4.39 16.01
CA ASP A 259 7.84 4.54 17.44
C ASP A 259 6.40 4.10 17.76
N ASP A 260 6.17 3.51 18.95
CA ASP A 260 4.89 2.91 19.34
C ASP A 260 3.72 3.93 19.51
N ALA A 261 3.98 5.23 19.32
CA ALA A 261 2.99 6.29 19.47
C ALA A 261 2.63 6.90 18.11
N SER A 262 1.52 6.42 17.53
CA SER A 262 0.76 7.03 16.42
C SER A 262 1.60 7.63 15.30
N ASP A 263 1.85 6.84 14.25
CA ASP A 263 2.37 7.26 12.93
C ASP A 263 1.54 8.46 12.39
N SER A 264 1.90 9.66 12.80
CA SER A 264 1.87 10.83 11.96
C SER A 264 3.30 11.03 11.49
N ASP A 265 3.55 10.89 10.18
CA ASP A 265 4.80 11.26 9.49
C ASP A 265 5.13 12.77 9.60
N ALA A 266 4.60 13.47 10.61
CA ALA A 266 5.09 14.76 11.02
C ALA A 266 6.46 14.52 11.64
N GLU A 267 7.49 15.11 11.04
CA GLU A 267 8.82 15.21 11.60
C GLU A 267 8.71 15.72 13.05
N SER A 268 8.66 14.80 14.01
CA SER A 268 8.75 15.15 15.41
C SER A 268 10.15 15.67 15.59
N GLU A 269 10.28 16.98 15.81
CA GLU A 269 11.52 17.71 16.12
C GLU A 269 12.16 17.26 17.47
N SER A 270 11.86 16.04 17.94
CA SER A 270 12.54 15.40 19.06
C SER A 270 13.82 14.71 18.57
N GLU A 271 14.91 15.48 18.55
CA GLU A 271 16.33 15.10 18.69
C GLU A 271 16.75 13.65 18.38
N GLY A 272 16.46 13.15 17.18
CA GLY A 272 16.96 11.86 16.72
C GLY A 272 16.81 11.66 15.22
N ARG A 273 17.87 11.19 14.56
CA ARG A 273 17.75 10.62 13.21
C ARG A 273 16.87 9.37 13.34
N ASN A 274 15.66 9.37 12.78
CA ASN A 274 14.80 8.18 12.76
C ASN A 274 14.83 7.43 11.42
N SER A 275 15.86 7.69 10.61
CA SER A 275 16.06 7.03 9.33
C SER A 275 17.54 6.80 8.99
N TRP A 276 17.83 5.63 8.46
CA TRP A 276 19.19 5.19 8.13
C TRP A 276 19.25 4.60 6.73
N ALA A 277 20.38 4.79 6.05
CA ALA A 277 20.72 3.98 4.89
C ALA A 277 20.79 2.50 5.32
N CYS A 278 20.30 1.61 4.47
CA CYS A 278 20.11 0.20 4.80
C CYS A 278 20.52 -0.68 3.63
N ALA A 279 21.50 -1.55 3.85
CA ALA A 279 21.76 -2.65 2.94
C ALA A 279 20.84 -3.82 3.32
N LEU A 280 19.93 -4.18 2.42
CA LEU A 280 18.91 -5.20 2.66
C LEU A 280 19.24 -6.47 1.87
N SER A 281 19.23 -7.61 2.54
CA SER A 281 19.36 -8.93 1.92
C SER A 281 18.04 -9.67 2.02
N ILE A 282 17.51 -10.08 0.86
CA ILE A 282 16.38 -11.00 0.77
C ILE A 282 16.90 -12.31 0.22
N GLY A 283 16.78 -13.38 1.00
CA GLY A 283 17.34 -14.68 0.61
C GLY A 283 16.55 -15.85 1.16
N THR A 284 16.83 -17.05 0.66
CA THR A 284 16.24 -18.28 1.22
C THR A 284 17.18 -18.88 2.25
N ASN A 285 16.73 -19.10 3.48
CA ASN A 285 17.50 -19.88 4.45
C ASN A 285 17.23 -21.38 4.22
N PRO A 286 18.20 -22.18 3.71
CA PRO A 286 17.98 -23.60 3.45
C PRO A 286 17.82 -24.44 4.73
N THR A 287 18.18 -23.86 5.88
CA THR A 287 18.39 -24.60 7.14
C THR A 287 17.18 -24.59 8.07
N PHE A 288 16.15 -23.78 7.81
CA PHE A 288 14.94 -23.73 8.62
C PHE A 288 13.70 -23.99 7.74
N VAL A 289 13.12 -25.18 7.93
CA VAL A 289 11.86 -25.68 7.35
C VAL A 289 11.97 -26.19 5.90
N ARG A 290 11.43 -27.40 5.66
CA ARG A 290 11.18 -27.95 4.31
C ARG A 290 10.34 -26.94 3.52
N GLY A 291 10.95 -26.24 2.57
CA GLY A 291 10.33 -25.17 1.77
C GLY A 291 11.04 -23.82 1.83
N GLY A 292 12.04 -23.65 2.71
CA GLY A 292 12.96 -22.49 2.75
C GLY A 292 12.26 -21.13 2.78
N ALA A 293 11.77 -20.69 3.95
CA ALA A 293 11.17 -19.37 4.07
C ALA A 293 12.18 -18.27 3.67
N LEU A 294 11.71 -17.30 2.87
CA LEU A 294 12.50 -16.11 2.55
C LEU A 294 12.77 -15.34 3.85
N THR A 295 14.03 -15.01 4.10
CA THR A 295 14.47 -14.14 5.18
C THR A 295 14.73 -12.74 4.63
N VAL A 296 14.33 -11.73 5.41
CA VAL A 296 14.60 -10.33 5.12
C VAL A 296 15.55 -9.82 6.19
N GLU A 297 16.80 -9.55 5.81
CA GLU A 297 17.86 -9.12 6.72
C GLU A 297 18.28 -7.69 6.40
N ALA A 298 18.10 -6.78 7.35
CA ALA A 298 18.41 -5.36 7.22
C ALA A 298 19.69 -5.02 7.99
N TYR A 299 20.70 -4.52 7.29
CA TYR A 299 21.88 -3.89 7.91
C TYR A 299 21.71 -2.37 7.83
N LEU A 300 21.39 -1.74 8.97
CA LEU A 300 21.28 -0.29 9.09
C LEU A 300 22.68 0.30 9.24
N LEU A 301 23.10 1.10 8.27
CA LEU A 301 24.41 1.73 8.25
C LEU A 301 24.50 2.77 9.37
N ASP A 302 25.63 2.75 10.08
CA ASP A 302 25.96 3.68 11.16
C ASP A 302 24.95 3.71 12.32
N PHE A 303 24.06 2.71 12.42
CA PHE A 303 23.14 2.55 13.53
C PHE A 303 23.82 1.83 14.70
N GLU A 304 23.71 2.43 15.88
CA GLU A 304 24.13 1.83 17.15
C GLU A 304 22.89 1.65 18.04
N GLY A 305 22.69 0.44 18.56
CA GLY A 305 21.59 0.14 19.46
C GLY A 305 21.02 -1.27 19.27
N ASP A 306 19.93 -1.54 19.97
CA ASP A 306 19.16 -2.77 19.83
C ASP A 306 17.83 -2.49 19.12
N LEU A 307 17.56 -3.27 18.08
CA LEU A 307 16.31 -3.21 17.31
C LEU A 307 15.34 -4.32 17.68
N TYR A 308 15.70 -5.31 18.51
CA TYR A 308 14.82 -6.44 18.78
C TYR A 308 13.46 -6.00 19.34
N GLY A 309 12.39 -6.53 18.73
CA GLY A 309 11.02 -6.19 19.06
C GLY A 309 10.52 -4.86 18.47
N ARG A 310 11.41 -4.00 17.96
CA ARG A 310 11.01 -2.76 17.28
C ARG A 310 10.36 -3.06 15.94
N ARG A 311 9.43 -2.19 15.54
CA ARG A 311 8.88 -2.15 14.18
C ARG A 311 9.79 -1.30 13.31
N VAL A 312 10.16 -1.83 12.15
CA VAL A 312 11.01 -1.16 11.17
C VAL A 312 10.34 -1.19 9.81
N ARG A 313 10.35 -0.05 9.13
CA ARG A 313 9.93 0.11 7.73
C ARG A 313 11.16 0.27 6.86
N VAL A 314 11.30 -0.57 5.84
CA VAL A 314 12.35 -0.47 4.82
C VAL A 314 11.75 -0.02 3.49
N GLU A 315 12.19 1.14 3.01
CA GLU A 315 11.81 1.75 1.74
C GLU A 315 12.90 1.39 0.71
N PHE A 316 12.55 0.61 -0.30
CA PHE A 316 13.48 0.12 -1.30
C PHE A 316 13.86 1.25 -2.26
N VAL A 317 15.15 1.44 -2.48
CA VAL A 317 15.67 2.44 -3.43
C VAL A 317 16.09 1.78 -4.73
N GLN A 318 16.91 0.73 -4.66
CA GLN A 318 17.43 0.07 -5.85
C GLN A 318 17.86 -1.36 -5.56
N ARG A 319 17.69 -2.25 -6.54
CA ARG A 319 18.30 -3.59 -6.50
C ARG A 319 19.77 -3.52 -6.91
N LEU A 320 20.66 -4.02 -6.06
CA LEU A 320 22.11 -4.01 -6.30
C LEU A 320 22.56 -5.26 -7.09
N ARG A 321 22.16 -6.45 -6.63
CA ARG A 321 22.60 -7.73 -7.24
C ARG A 321 21.77 -8.93 -6.78
N ASP A 322 21.95 -10.05 -7.46
CA ASP A 322 21.53 -11.37 -6.98
C ASP A 322 22.34 -11.83 -5.75
N GLU A 323 21.82 -12.83 -5.04
CA GLU A 323 22.57 -13.52 -3.99
C GLU A 323 23.80 -14.24 -4.58
N LEU A 324 24.91 -14.19 -3.85
CA LEU A 324 26.17 -14.83 -4.24
C LEU A 324 26.56 -15.85 -3.18
N ARG A 325 27.21 -16.94 -3.61
CA ARG A 325 27.92 -17.85 -2.72
C ARG A 325 29.38 -17.42 -2.63
N PHE A 326 29.95 -17.53 -1.44
CA PHE A 326 31.34 -17.16 -1.18
C PHE A 326 32.10 -18.37 -0.65
N ASP A 327 33.33 -18.55 -1.16
CA ASP A 327 34.21 -19.65 -0.78
C ASP A 327 35.00 -19.36 0.50
N SER A 328 34.97 -18.12 1.00
CA SER A 328 35.61 -17.72 2.26
C SER A 328 34.87 -16.56 2.96
N VAL A 329 35.15 -16.37 4.24
CA VAL A 329 34.58 -15.26 5.04
C VAL A 329 35.12 -13.91 4.57
N GLU A 330 36.39 -13.86 4.17
CA GLU A 330 37.05 -12.66 3.67
C GLU A 330 36.41 -12.17 2.37
N ALA A 331 36.09 -13.10 1.45
CA ALA A 331 35.40 -12.78 0.21
C ALA A 331 33.98 -12.24 0.46
N LEU A 332 33.26 -12.83 1.42
CA LEU A 332 31.95 -12.34 1.84
C LEU A 332 32.04 -10.91 2.40
N VAL A 333 32.97 -10.67 3.33
CA VAL A 333 33.17 -9.35 3.96
C VAL A 333 33.53 -8.29 2.91
N ALA A 334 34.44 -8.60 1.98
CA ALA A 334 34.80 -7.68 0.90
C ALA A 334 33.59 -7.31 0.03
N GLN A 335 32.72 -8.27 -0.32
CA GLN A 335 31.52 -7.95 -1.09
C GLN A 335 30.51 -7.13 -0.28
N ILE A 336 30.32 -7.42 1.01
CA ILE A 336 29.44 -6.61 1.88
C ILE A 336 29.92 -5.16 1.92
N GLN A 337 31.24 -4.91 2.01
CA GLN A 337 31.79 -3.55 1.98
C GLN A 337 31.46 -2.82 0.68
N VAL A 338 31.51 -3.51 -0.47
CA VAL A 338 31.10 -2.96 -1.77
C VAL A 338 29.61 -2.61 -1.76
N ASP A 339 28.76 -3.51 -1.26
CA ASP A 339 27.30 -3.31 -1.21
C ASP A 339 26.94 -2.14 -0.26
N VAL A 340 27.63 -2.00 0.87
CA VAL A 340 27.49 -0.91 1.84
C VAL A 340 27.93 0.43 1.25
N ALA A 341 29.09 0.46 0.59
CA ALA A 341 29.56 1.66 -0.10
C ALA A 341 28.55 2.10 -1.17
N LYS A 342 28.03 1.15 -1.96
CA LYS A 342 27.03 1.46 -2.99
C LYS A 342 25.71 1.93 -2.39
N THR A 343 25.28 1.33 -1.29
CA THR A 343 24.09 1.77 -0.55
C THR A 343 24.24 3.20 -0.06
N ARG A 344 25.40 3.57 0.49
CA ARG A 344 25.69 4.95 0.95
C ARG A 344 25.64 5.97 -0.19
N GLU A 345 26.07 5.59 -1.40
CA GLU A 345 25.95 6.46 -2.58
C GLU A 345 24.50 6.68 -3.02
N LEU A 346 23.68 5.63 -2.95
CA LEU A 346 22.29 5.64 -3.44
C LEU A 346 21.29 6.20 -2.41
N VAL A 347 21.62 6.10 -1.13
CA VAL A 347 20.77 6.51 0.00
C VAL A 347 21.55 7.52 0.85
N PRO A 348 21.58 8.80 0.45
CA PRO A 348 22.33 9.84 1.14
C PRO A 348 21.74 10.22 2.50
#